data_AF-A0A6V7VGU6-F1
#
_entry.id   AF-A0A6V7VGU6-F1
#
_cell.length_a   1.000
_cell.length_b   1.000
_cell.length_c   1.000
_cell.angle_alpha   90.00
_cell.angle_beta   90.00
_cell.angle_gamma   90.00
#
_symmetry.space_group_name_H-M   'P 1'
#
loop_
_entity.id
_entity.type
_entity.pdbx_description
1 polymer ?
#
loop_
_entity_poly.entity_id
_entity_poly.type
_entity_poly.pdbx_seq_one_letter_code
_entity_poly.pdbx_strand_id
1 'polypeptide(L)'
;MGNEGYDKFVRVYAENSFKKPQNYFNYSLYYFEVKCTLEKELNGSRLYMSFGLRNCSTSKNIYYSAKYGKINNEKDDEFKLPTFSWKNNDIFGCGLVYPPTNKMNEFPYVFFTQNGKQIGKGVLLNDNFDSYKPRVYL
;
A
#
# COMPACT_ATOMS: atom_id res chain seq x y z
N MET A 1 29.63 4.83 28.97
CA MET A 1 28.93 5.52 27.88
C MET A 1 28.24 4.46 27.06
N GLY A 2 26.92 4.33 27.18
CA GLY A 2 26.15 3.40 26.34
C GLY A 2 25.97 4.01 24.96
N ASN A 3 26.32 3.27 23.90
CA ASN A 3 25.98 3.67 22.54
C ASN A 3 24.47 3.54 22.36
N GLU A 4 23.75 4.65 22.38
CA GLU A 4 22.35 4.69 21.95
C GLU A 4 22.31 4.45 20.44
N GLY A 5 21.84 3.27 20.04
CA GLY A 5 21.61 2.94 18.64
C GLY A 5 20.39 3.71 18.13
N TYR A 6 20.56 4.51 17.09
CA TYR A 6 19.45 5.18 16.42
C TYR A 6 18.68 4.21 15.51
N ASP A 7 17.36 4.17 15.66
CA ASP A 7 16.47 3.48 14.72
C ASP A 7 16.60 4.12 13.34
N LYS A 8 17.05 3.35 12.35
CA LYS A 8 17.15 3.78 10.96
C LYS A 8 15.89 3.35 10.21
N PHE A 9 15.18 4.33 9.63
CA PHE A 9 14.08 4.04 8.72
C PHE A 9 14.58 3.34 7.45
N VAL A 10 13.86 2.31 7.03
CA VAL A 10 14.17 1.55 5.82
C VAL A 10 13.08 1.80 4.77
N ARG A 11 13.50 2.14 3.56
CA ARG A 11 12.63 2.31 2.40
C ARG A 11 12.93 1.23 1.38
N VAL A 12 11.93 0.43 1.05
CA VAL A 12 11.99 -0.56 -0.01
C VAL A 12 11.08 -0.12 -1.15
N TYR A 13 11.63 -0.08 -2.35
CA TYR A 13 10.89 0.16 -3.58
C TYR A 13 11.03 -1.06 -4.46
N ALA A 14 9.96 -1.42 -5.17
CA ALA A 14 10.14 -2.35 -6.28
C ALA A 14 11.04 -1.71 -7.34
N GLU A 15 11.95 -2.50 -7.89
CA GLU A 15 12.81 -2.11 -9.00
C GLU A 15 11.98 -1.75 -10.24
N ASN A 16 10.92 -2.52 -10.48
CA ASN A 16 10.04 -2.36 -11.63
C ASN A 16 8.73 -1.66 -11.27
N SER A 17 8.27 -0.76 -12.14
CA SER A 17 6.92 -0.19 -12.07
C SER A 17 5.93 -1.08 -12.81
N PHE A 18 4.70 -1.12 -12.30
CA PHE A 18 3.58 -1.66 -13.04
C PHE A 18 3.08 -0.59 -14.02
N LYS A 19 3.08 -0.94 -15.31
CA LYS A 19 2.45 -0.13 -16.35
C LYS A 19 1.04 -0.61 -16.59
N LYS A 20 0.11 0.32 -16.68
CA LYS A 20 -1.26 0.04 -17.09
C LYS A 20 -1.27 -0.73 -18.41
N PRO A 21 -2.01 -1.84 -18.53
CA PRO A 21 -2.13 -2.57 -19.79
C PRO A 21 -2.81 -1.71 -20.87
N GLN A 22 -2.46 -1.92 -22.13
CA GLN A 22 -3.16 -1.33 -23.27
C GLN A 22 -4.23 -2.30 -23.79
N ASN A 23 -5.39 -1.78 -24.20
CA ASN A 23 -6.45 -2.52 -24.91
C ASN A 23 -6.95 -3.79 -24.18
N TYR A 24 -7.52 -3.62 -22.99
CA TYR A 24 -7.99 -4.75 -22.18
C TYR A 24 -9.51 -4.72 -21.98
N PHE A 25 -10.15 -5.87 -22.23
CA PHE A 25 -11.62 -6.02 -22.19
C PHE A 25 -12.15 -6.45 -20.81
N ASN A 26 -11.26 -6.90 -19.91
CA ASN A 26 -11.57 -7.37 -18.56
C ASN A 26 -10.81 -6.55 -17.52
N TYR A 27 -11.26 -6.51 -16.27
CA TYR A 27 -10.51 -5.85 -15.20
C TYR A 27 -9.08 -6.39 -15.12
N SER A 28 -8.11 -5.49 -15.04
CA SER A 28 -6.71 -5.85 -14.78
C SER A 28 -6.38 -5.62 -13.31
N LEU A 29 -5.71 -6.60 -12.71
CA LEU A 29 -5.27 -6.55 -11.32
C LEU A 29 -3.74 -6.60 -11.26
N TYR A 30 -3.17 -5.62 -10.59
CA TYR A 30 -1.82 -5.69 -10.06
C TYR A 30 -1.90 -5.89 -8.54
N TYR A 31 -1.23 -6.91 -8.01
CA TYR A 31 -1.28 -7.23 -6.58
C TYR A 31 0.11 -7.64 -6.08
N PHE A 32 0.48 -7.14 -4.91
CA PHE A 32 1.68 -7.59 -4.21
C PHE A 32 1.39 -7.78 -2.72
N GLU A 33 2.20 -8.62 -2.08
CA GLU A 33 2.11 -8.92 -0.66
C GLU A 33 3.43 -8.64 0.05
N VAL A 34 3.32 -8.25 1.32
CA VAL A 34 4.42 -8.03 2.25
C VAL A 34 4.17 -8.92 3.45
N LYS A 35 5.04 -9.91 3.67
CA LYS A 35 5.01 -10.73 4.87
C LYS A 35 5.94 -10.12 5.92
N CYS A 36 5.43 -9.92 7.13
CA CYS A 36 6.19 -9.32 8.22
C CYS A 36 6.54 -10.35 9.29
N THR A 37 7.82 -10.45 9.64
CA THR A 37 8.29 -11.26 10.77
C THR A 37 8.78 -10.35 11.89
N LEU A 38 8.29 -10.59 13.10
CA LEU A 38 8.67 -9.87 14.31
C LEU A 38 9.75 -10.68 15.03
N GLU A 39 10.99 -10.21 15.03
CA GLU A 39 12.14 -10.96 15.57
C GLU A 39 12.28 -10.84 17.11
N LYS A 40 11.63 -9.85 17.75
CA LYS A 40 11.60 -9.69 19.21
C LYS A 40 10.27 -9.13 19.70
N GLU A 41 9.90 -9.41 20.95
CA GLU A 41 8.88 -8.64 21.66
C GLU A 41 9.33 -7.18 21.69
N LEU A 42 8.66 -6.35 20.92
CA LEU A 42 8.92 -4.92 20.87
C LEU A 42 8.40 -4.32 22.17
N ASN A 43 9.25 -4.35 23.20
CA ASN A 43 9.02 -3.65 24.45
C ASN A 43 9.04 -2.14 24.19
N GLY A 44 7.88 -1.60 23.81
CA GLY A 44 7.61 -0.16 23.73
C GLY A 44 7.89 0.51 22.38
N SER A 45 8.63 -0.12 21.46
CA SER A 45 8.81 0.41 20.10
C SER A 45 7.55 0.16 19.27
N ARG A 46 6.87 1.26 18.90
CA ARG A 46 5.71 1.20 18.00
C ARG A 46 6.19 0.63 16.67
N LEU A 47 5.58 -0.45 16.22
CA LEU A 47 5.81 -0.96 14.88
C LEU A 47 5.39 0.07 13.84
N TYR A 48 6.37 0.59 13.08
CA TYR A 48 6.13 1.45 11.94
C TYR A 48 6.18 0.61 10.68
N MET A 49 5.05 0.54 9.98
CA MET A 49 5.04 0.10 8.60
C MET A 49 4.02 0.92 7.83
N SER A 50 4.41 1.35 6.65
CA SER A 50 3.50 1.84 5.63
C SER A 50 3.76 1.12 4.32
N PHE A 51 2.72 0.67 3.63
CA PHE A 51 2.88 -0.01 2.34
C PHE A 51 1.79 0.42 1.36
N GLY A 52 2.12 0.39 0.07
CA GLY A 52 1.18 0.70 -1.00
C GLY A 52 1.89 1.06 -2.29
N LEU A 53 1.38 2.08 -2.97
CA LEU A 53 1.80 2.46 -4.31
C LEU A 53 2.28 3.90 -4.35
N ARG A 54 3.36 4.13 -5.09
CA ARG A 54 3.81 5.47 -5.47
C ARG A 54 3.49 5.68 -6.94
N ASN A 55 2.81 6.78 -7.23
CA ASN A 55 2.60 7.28 -8.58
C ASN A 55 3.94 7.73 -9.17
N CYS A 56 4.30 7.19 -10.34
CA CYS A 56 5.60 7.50 -10.95
C CYS A 56 5.62 8.89 -11.60
N SER A 57 4.47 9.44 -11.98
CA SER A 57 4.37 10.73 -12.67
C SER A 57 4.31 11.90 -11.69
N THR A 58 3.58 11.77 -10.59
CA THR A 58 3.33 12.89 -9.64
C THR A 58 4.11 12.79 -8.34
N SER A 59 4.78 11.65 -8.10
CA SER A 59 5.39 11.29 -6.80
C SER A 59 4.41 11.23 -5.61
N LYS A 60 3.10 11.32 -5.86
CA LYS A 60 2.06 11.10 -4.85
C LYS A 60 1.99 9.62 -4.46
N ASN A 61 1.44 9.34 -3.28
CA ASN A 61 1.41 7.99 -2.73
C ASN A 61 0.00 7.63 -2.30
N ILE A 62 -0.31 6.35 -2.40
CA ILE A 62 -1.48 5.73 -1.79
C ILE A 62 -0.95 4.61 -0.92
N TYR A 63 -1.18 4.68 0.37
CA TYR A 63 -0.59 3.72 1.28
C TYR A 63 -1.45 3.51 2.50
N TYR A 64 -1.38 2.28 3.01
CA TYR A 64 -1.84 1.94 4.32
C TYR A 64 -0.72 2.16 5.33
N SER A 65 -1.02 2.83 6.43
CA SER A 65 -0.12 3.01 7.57
C SER A 65 -0.58 2.12 8.72
N ALA A 66 0.11 1.01 8.95
CA ALA A 66 -0.19 0.02 9.99
C ALA A 66 -0.22 0.66 11.39
N LYS A 67 0.78 1.48 11.73
CA LYS A 67 0.84 2.16 13.04
C LYS A 67 -0.45 2.92 13.40
N TYR A 68 -1.02 3.61 12.41
CA TYR A 68 -2.14 4.53 12.61
C TYR A 68 -3.47 3.92 12.17
N GLY A 69 -3.47 2.69 11.65
CA GLY A 69 -4.64 2.04 11.11
C GLY A 69 -5.36 2.90 10.05
N LYS A 70 -4.62 3.60 9.19
CA LYS A 70 -5.20 4.56 8.25
C LYS A 70 -4.70 4.38 6.82
N ILE A 71 -5.57 4.65 5.86
CA ILE A 71 -5.23 4.75 4.44
C ILE A 71 -5.08 6.23 4.10
N ASN A 72 -4.00 6.58 3.39
CA ASN A 72 -3.78 7.92 2.84
C ASN A 72 -3.83 7.81 1.32
N ASN A 73 -4.54 8.72 0.66
CA ASN A 73 -4.64 8.75 -0.81
C ASN A 73 -3.76 9.86 -1.44
N GLU A 74 -3.82 10.01 -2.76
CA GLU A 74 -3.05 11.01 -3.51
C GLU A 74 -3.53 12.46 -3.32
N LYS A 75 -4.66 12.66 -2.63
CA LYS A 75 -5.22 13.98 -2.27
C LYS A 75 -4.86 14.39 -0.84
N ASP A 76 -4.06 13.58 -0.15
CA ASP A 76 -3.78 13.73 1.27
C ASP A 76 -5.04 13.56 2.14
N ASP A 77 -6.08 12.87 1.63
CA ASP A 77 -7.22 12.45 2.44
C ASP A 77 -6.83 11.23 3.28
N GLU A 78 -7.34 11.18 4.51
CA GLU A 78 -7.10 10.11 5.45
C GLU A 78 -8.37 9.34 5.80
N PHE A 79 -8.34 8.02 5.62
CA PHE A 79 -9.43 7.12 5.99
C PHE A 79 -8.99 6.24 7.16
N LYS A 80 -9.55 6.49 8.34
CA LYS A 80 -9.32 5.64 9.52
C LYS A 80 -10.06 4.32 9.32
N LEU A 81 -9.34 3.21 9.50
CA LEU A 81 -9.93 1.89 9.59
C LEU A 81 -10.28 1.58 11.05
N PRO A 82 -11.29 0.72 11.30
CA PRO A 82 -11.47 0.16 12.63
C PRO A 82 -10.19 -0.55 13.09
N THR A 83 -10.05 -0.67 14.41
CA THR A 83 -8.88 -1.17 15.14
C THR A 83 -8.01 -2.15 14.34
N PHE A 84 -6.77 -1.73 14.10
CA PHE A 84 -5.75 -2.56 13.48
C PHE A 84 -5.02 -3.39 14.54
N SER A 85 -4.82 -4.67 14.27
CA SER A 85 -3.94 -5.53 15.06
C SER A 85 -2.90 -6.15 14.13
N TRP A 86 -1.62 -5.96 14.44
CA TRP A 86 -0.50 -6.59 13.73
C TRP A 86 0.00 -7.76 14.56
N LYS A 87 -0.01 -8.97 13.98
CA LYS A 87 0.56 -10.19 14.57
C LYS A 87 1.81 -10.64 13.80
N ASN A 88 2.67 -11.38 14.49
CA ASN A 88 3.82 -12.01 13.84
C ASN A 88 3.35 -12.87 12.66
N ASN A 89 4.04 -12.78 11.53
CA ASN A 89 3.72 -13.46 10.27
C ASN A 89 2.45 -13.01 9.55
N ASP A 90 1.86 -11.88 9.94
CA ASP A 90 0.80 -11.28 9.13
C ASP A 90 1.30 -10.95 7.71
N ILE A 91 0.42 -11.15 6.75
CA ILE A 91 0.63 -10.85 5.33
C ILE A 91 -0.24 -9.66 4.97
N PHE A 92 0.38 -8.62 4.41
CA PHE A 92 -0.26 -7.39 4.01
C PHE A 92 -0.24 -7.25 2.51
N GLY A 93 -1.41 -7.14 1.88
CA GLY A 93 -1.52 -7.04 0.43
C GLY A 93 -2.00 -5.67 -0.03
N CYS A 94 -1.53 -5.25 -1.20
CA CYS A 94 -2.01 -4.05 -1.87
C CYS A 94 -2.36 -4.40 -3.32
N GLY A 95 -3.59 -4.11 -3.71
CA GLY A 95 -4.11 -4.36 -5.04
C GLY A 95 -4.48 -3.07 -5.75
N LEU A 96 -4.13 -2.97 -7.03
CA LEU A 96 -4.54 -1.92 -7.96
C LEU A 96 -5.38 -2.56 -9.06
N VAL A 97 -6.60 -2.06 -9.21
CA VAL A 97 -7.56 -2.55 -10.20
C VAL A 97 -7.80 -1.49 -11.25
N TYR A 98 -7.59 -1.87 -12.50
CA TYR A 98 -7.92 -1.06 -13.67
C TYR A 98 -9.20 -1.58 -14.33
N PRO A 99 -10.23 -0.73 -14.51
CA PRO A 99 -11.46 -1.10 -15.20
C PRO A 99 -11.23 -1.24 -16.70
N PRO A 100 -11.94 -2.14 -17.39
CA PRO A 100 -11.82 -2.36 -18.84
C PRO A 100 -11.77 -1.07 -19.66
N THR A 101 -11.05 -1.08 -20.79
CA THR A 101 -10.88 0.12 -21.63
C THR A 101 -12.21 0.63 -22.21
N ASN A 102 -13.19 -0.27 -22.43
CA ASN A 102 -14.53 0.10 -22.89
C ASN A 102 -15.41 0.73 -21.79
N LYS A 103 -14.96 0.72 -20.53
CA LYS A 103 -15.63 1.36 -19.39
C LYS A 103 -14.92 2.67 -19.01
N MET A 104 -14.86 3.61 -19.95
CA MET A 104 -14.13 4.89 -19.77
C MET A 104 -14.60 5.74 -18.57
N ASN A 105 -15.81 5.50 -18.06
CA ASN A 105 -16.38 6.22 -16.93
C ASN A 105 -16.02 5.61 -15.56
N GLU A 106 -15.39 4.43 -15.53
CA GLU A 106 -14.90 3.83 -14.29
C GLU A 106 -13.45 4.25 -14.04
N PHE A 107 -13.14 4.69 -12.83
CA PHE A 107 -11.77 5.00 -12.42
C PHE A 107 -11.09 3.76 -11.83
N PRO A 108 -9.76 3.63 -11.98
CA PRO A 108 -9.00 2.65 -11.23
C PRO A 108 -9.18 2.83 -9.73
N TYR A 109 -8.98 1.77 -8.95
CA TYR A 109 -9.01 1.85 -7.50
C TYR A 109 -7.94 0.99 -6.85
N VAL A 110 -7.56 1.35 -5.63
CA VAL A 110 -6.61 0.61 -4.81
C VAL A 110 -7.34 0.03 -3.61
N PHE A 111 -7.05 -1.22 -3.27
CA PHE A 111 -7.51 -1.86 -2.05
C PHE A 111 -6.34 -2.47 -1.28
N PHE A 112 -6.57 -2.69 0.01
CA PHE A 112 -5.58 -3.26 0.91
C PHE A 112 -6.14 -4.54 1.54
N THR A 113 -5.28 -5.49 1.86
CA THR A 113 -5.64 -6.74 2.52
C THR A 113 -4.75 -7.02 3.73
N GLN A 114 -5.28 -7.76 4.69
CA GLN A 114 -4.53 -8.42 5.75
C GLN A 114 -4.93 -9.89 5.76
N ASN A 115 -3.94 -10.78 5.61
CA ASN A 115 -4.13 -12.23 5.50
C ASN A 115 -5.19 -12.60 4.44
N GLY A 116 -5.10 -11.96 3.27
CA GLY A 116 -6.01 -12.16 2.13
C GLY A 116 -7.40 -11.52 2.28
N LYS A 117 -7.75 -10.98 3.44
CA LYS A 117 -9.05 -10.30 3.66
C LYS A 117 -8.90 -8.80 3.44
N GLN A 118 -9.79 -8.20 2.65
CA GLN A 118 -9.78 -6.77 2.41
C GLN A 118 -9.96 -5.99 3.72
N ILE A 119 -9.13 -4.97 3.93
CA ILE A 119 -9.22 -4.02 5.04
C ILE A 119 -9.72 -2.68 4.53
N GLY A 120 -10.79 -2.17 5.16
CA GLY A 120 -11.43 -0.93 4.74
C GLY A 120 -12.11 -1.02 3.37
N LYS A 121 -12.31 0.16 2.77
CA LYS A 121 -12.91 0.31 1.43
C LYS A 121 -11.81 0.53 0.39
N GLY A 122 -12.11 0.18 -0.86
CA GLY A 122 -11.28 0.57 -1.99
C GLY A 122 -11.23 2.09 -2.13
N VAL A 123 -10.05 2.62 -2.44
CA VAL A 123 -9.81 4.04 -2.69
C VAL A 123 -9.81 4.26 -4.20
N LEU A 124 -10.82 4.97 -4.69
CA LEU A 124 -10.87 5.40 -6.08
C LEU A 124 -9.71 6.35 -6.40
N LEU A 125 -9.07 6.12 -7.54
CA LEU A 125 -8.04 6.98 -8.07
C LEU A 125 -8.68 8.18 -8.76
N ASN A 126 -8.03 9.33 -8.64
CA ASN A 126 -8.56 10.58 -9.21
C ASN A 126 -8.30 10.70 -10.71
N ASP A 127 -7.38 9.89 -11.20
CA ASP A 127 -6.99 9.87 -12.60
C ASP A 127 -6.57 8.45 -12.99
N ASN A 128 -6.53 8.22 -14.28
CA ASN A 128 -6.17 6.95 -14.87
C ASN A 128 -4.68 6.88 -15.18
N PHE A 129 -3.86 7.06 -14.14
CA PHE A 129 -2.41 7.12 -14.28
C PHE A 129 -1.82 5.84 -14.87
N ASP A 130 -0.83 6.03 -15.74
CA ASP A 130 -0.22 4.96 -16.52
C ASP A 130 0.75 4.09 -15.74
N SER A 131 1.28 4.56 -14.60
CA SER A 131 2.25 3.76 -13.86
C SER A 131 2.33 4.02 -12.36
N TYR A 132 2.41 2.92 -11.62
CA TYR A 132 2.63 2.88 -10.18
C TYR A 132 3.78 1.94 -9.86
N LYS A 133 4.43 2.16 -8.71
CA LYS A 133 5.41 1.23 -8.17
C LYS A 133 5.09 0.87 -6.73
N PRO A 134 5.22 -0.41 -6.33
CA PRO A 134 5.19 -0.79 -4.93
C PRO A 134 6.17 0.02 -4.11
N ARG A 135 5.73 0.35 -2.90
CA ARG A 135 6.52 1.04 -1.90
C ARG A 135 6.21 0.47 -0.53
N VAL A 136 7.26 0.18 0.22
CA VAL A 136 7.19 -0.22 1.63
C VAL A 136 8.13 0.69 2.43
N TYR A 137 7.66 1.14 3.58
CA TYR A 137 8.39 1.94 4.55
C TYR A 137 8.32 1.22 5.89
N LEU A 138 9.47 0.97 6.50
CA LEU A 138 9.64 0.32 7.80
C LEU A 138 10.39 1.27 8.74
#